data_AF-A0A9W9W0Q6-F1
#
_entry.id   AF-A0A9W9W0Q6-F1
#
_cell.length_a   1.000
_cell.length_b   1.000
_cell.length_c   1.000
_cell.angle_alpha   90.00
_cell.angle_beta   90.00
_cell.angle_gamma   90.00
#
_symmetry.space_group_name_H-M   'P 1'
#
loop_
_entity.id
_entity.type
_entity.pdbx_description
1 polymer ?
#
loop_
_entity_poly.entity_id
_entity_poly.type
_entity_poly.pdbx_seq_one_letter_code
_entity_poly.pdbx_strand_id
1 'polypeptide(L)'
;MEPRKLPGPAEDIRKEIQVLIPQLKTVEEDESGNKKYSGDTLSELVSRMKSALQIDGNWEGRLRYWSKRTKLDLRDTAYLIPIPNEIEVNGWFLKDGWFVQVNNNPVVGAGATTLVITPR
;
A
#
# COMPACT_ATOMS: atom_id res chain seq x y z
N MET A 1 -3.74 13.33 10.42
CA MET A 1 -3.74 12.42 9.24
C MET A 1 -5.03 12.69 8.51
N GLU A 2 -4.98 13.05 7.23
CA GLU A 2 -6.17 13.34 6.44
C GLU A 2 -6.12 12.52 5.14
N PRO A 3 -7.09 11.62 4.90
CA PRO A 3 -7.20 10.91 3.64
C PRO A 3 -7.38 11.87 2.46
N ARG A 4 -6.68 11.59 1.37
CA ARG A 4 -6.78 12.33 0.10
C ARG A 4 -7.23 11.39 -1.00
N LYS A 5 -8.06 11.89 -1.91
CA LYS A 5 -8.48 11.12 -3.08
C LYS A 5 -7.29 10.95 -4.02
N LEU A 6 -7.14 9.76 -4.60
CA LEU A 6 -6.15 9.53 -5.64
C LEU A 6 -6.46 10.39 -6.87
N PRO A 7 -5.46 11.05 -7.48
CA PRO A 7 -5.64 11.67 -8.79
C PRO A 7 -5.92 10.59 -9.84
N GLY A 8 -6.58 10.97 -10.94
CA GLY A 8 -6.99 10.03 -11.99
C GLY A 8 -5.90 9.05 -12.43
N PRO A 9 -4.69 9.52 -12.80
CA PRO A 9 -3.59 8.62 -13.17
C PRO A 9 -3.18 7.63 -12.07
N ALA A 10 -3.20 8.04 -10.80
CA ALA A 10 -2.87 7.15 -9.68
C ALA A 10 -3.99 6.14 -9.42
N GLU A 11 -5.25 6.52 -9.61
CA GLU A 11 -6.39 5.60 -9.50
C GLU A 11 -6.37 4.53 -10.61
N ASP A 12 -5.98 4.89 -11.83
CA ASP A 12 -5.83 3.93 -12.92
C ASP A 12 -4.73 2.89 -12.59
N ILE A 13 -3.59 3.36 -12.08
CA ILE A 13 -2.50 2.47 -11.62
C ILE A 13 -2.96 1.61 -10.43
N ARG A 14 -3.73 2.14 -9.49
CA ARG A 14 -4.31 1.38 -8.37
C ARG A 14 -5.13 0.18 -8.88
N LYS A 15 -5.97 0.42 -9.88
CA LYS A 15 -6.79 -0.62 -10.53
C LYS A 15 -5.93 -1.63 -11.29
N GLU A 16 -4.88 -1.18 -11.99
CA GLU A 16 -3.91 -2.08 -12.64
C GLU A 16 -3.25 -3.02 -11.61
N ILE A 17 -2.79 -2.49 -10.46
CA ILE A 17 -2.22 -3.31 -9.38
C ILE A 17 -3.26 -4.30 -8.83
N GLN A 18 -4.50 -3.86 -8.60
CA GLN A 18 -5.59 -4.71 -8.13
C GLN A 18 -5.82 -5.94 -9.03
N VAL A 19 -5.85 -5.75 -10.35
CA VAL A 19 -6.01 -6.85 -11.32
C VAL A 19 -4.79 -7.77 -11.34
N LEU A 20 -3.62 -7.24 -11.02
CA LEU A 20 -2.36 -7.99 -11.01
C LEU A 20 -2.21 -8.89 -9.77
N ILE A 21 -2.81 -8.56 -8.62
CA ILE A 21 -2.63 -9.28 -7.34
C ILE A 21 -2.69 -10.82 -7.48
N PRO A 22 -3.70 -11.42 -8.13
CA PRO A 22 -3.79 -12.88 -8.23
C PRO A 22 -2.63 -13.53 -8.99
N GLN A 23 -1.90 -12.75 -9.79
CA GLN A 23 -0.79 -13.18 -10.64
C GLN A 23 0.57 -12.87 -10.01
N LEU A 24 0.61 -12.13 -8.91
CA LEU A 24 1.86 -11.75 -8.25
C LEU A 24 2.49 -12.92 -7.52
N LYS A 25 3.81 -12.99 -7.58
CA LYS A 25 4.58 -13.91 -6.76
C LYS A 25 4.57 -13.43 -5.32
N THR A 26 4.13 -14.29 -4.41
CA THR A 26 4.39 -14.12 -2.98
C THR A 26 5.85 -14.45 -2.73
N VAL A 27 6.62 -13.50 -2.21
CA VAL A 27 8.05 -13.69 -1.92
C VAL A 27 8.34 -13.96 -0.46
N GLU A 28 7.42 -13.58 0.42
CA GLU A 28 7.55 -13.76 1.85
C GLU A 28 6.14 -13.89 2.42
N GLU A 29 5.95 -14.87 3.30
CA GLU A 29 4.76 -15.01 4.13
C GLU A 29 5.24 -15.22 5.57
N ASP A 30 4.81 -14.36 6.49
CA ASP A 30 5.20 -14.45 7.89
C ASP A 30 4.34 -15.48 8.66
N GLU A 31 4.71 -15.79 9.90
CA GLU A 31 3.96 -16.70 10.77
C GLU A 31 2.52 -16.23 11.06
N SER A 32 2.23 -14.96 10.83
CA SER A 32 0.88 -14.42 10.95
C SER A 32 0.05 -14.64 9.70
N GLY A 33 0.66 -14.99 8.57
CA GLY A 33 0.03 -15.13 7.25
C GLY A 33 0.01 -13.82 6.44
N ASN A 34 0.75 -12.80 6.88
CA ASN A 34 0.91 -11.58 6.09
C ASN A 34 1.82 -11.88 4.90
N LYS A 35 1.44 -11.40 3.72
CA LYS A 35 2.16 -11.70 2.48
C LYS A 35 2.82 -10.46 1.94
N LYS A 36 4.04 -10.61 1.45
CA LYS A 36 4.75 -9.61 0.65
C LYS A 36 4.77 -10.06 -0.80
N TYR A 37 4.37 -9.17 -1.69
CA TYR A 37 4.37 -9.42 -3.13
C TYR A 37 5.56 -8.76 -3.81
N SER A 38 6.05 -9.38 -4.88
CA SER A 38 7.04 -8.76 -5.78
C SER A 38 6.78 -9.15 -7.24
N GLY A 39 7.47 -8.46 -8.15
CA GLY A 39 7.47 -8.73 -9.58
C GLY A 39 7.94 -7.50 -10.35
N ASP A 40 8.47 -7.71 -11.54
CA ASP A 40 8.99 -6.60 -12.37
C ASP A 40 7.86 -5.65 -12.77
N THR A 41 6.72 -6.19 -13.21
CA THR A 41 5.50 -5.42 -13.51
C THR A 41 5.00 -4.65 -12.29
N LEU A 42 5.03 -5.25 -11.09
CA LEU A 42 4.66 -4.54 -9.87
C LEU A 42 5.62 -3.38 -9.58
N SER A 43 6.92 -3.59 -9.77
CA SER A 43 7.96 -2.58 -9.52
C SER A 43 7.81 -1.37 -10.47
N GLU A 44 7.44 -1.63 -11.72
CA GLU A 44 7.10 -0.59 -12.69
C GLU A 44 5.84 0.18 -12.28
N LEU A 45 4.77 -0.52 -11.90
CA LEU A 45 3.52 0.10 -11.43
C LEU A 45 3.73 0.95 -10.17
N VAL A 46 4.52 0.47 -9.22
CA VAL A 46 4.91 1.24 -8.02
C VAL A 46 5.68 2.50 -8.41
N SER A 47 6.59 2.41 -9.38
CA SER A 47 7.33 3.57 -9.87
C SER A 47 6.41 4.59 -10.55
N ARG A 48 5.47 4.13 -11.39
CA ARG A 48 4.42 4.98 -11.98
C ARG A 48 3.53 5.61 -10.91
N MET A 49 3.15 4.86 -9.88
CA MET A 49 2.33 5.35 -8.76
C MET A 49 3.04 6.48 -8.01
N LYS A 50 4.33 6.32 -7.69
CA LYS A 50 5.12 7.39 -7.05
C LYS A 50 5.16 8.65 -7.90
N SER A 51 5.41 8.52 -9.21
CA SER A 51 5.41 9.65 -10.14
C SER A 51 4.04 10.34 -10.21
N ALA A 52 2.95 9.58 -10.26
CA ALA A 52 1.58 10.12 -10.29
C ALA A 52 1.20 10.86 -9.01
N LEU A 53 1.76 10.45 -7.87
CA LEU A 53 1.56 11.09 -6.57
C LEU A 53 2.62 12.16 -6.24
N GLN A 54 3.57 12.41 -7.15
CA GLN A 54 4.70 13.32 -6.94
C GLN A 54 5.52 12.97 -5.68
N ILE A 55 5.63 11.68 -5.37
CA ILE A 55 6.46 11.17 -4.28
C ILE A 55 7.90 11.06 -4.78
N ASP A 56 8.85 11.47 -3.94
CA ASP A 56 10.28 11.45 -4.24
C ASP A 56 10.75 10.05 -4.70
N GLY A 57 11.63 10.04 -5.71
CA GLY A 57 12.17 8.82 -6.31
C GLY A 57 12.92 7.92 -5.32
N ASN A 58 13.48 8.50 -4.25
CA ASN A 58 14.18 7.80 -3.18
C ASN A 58 13.26 6.99 -2.25
N TRP A 59 11.95 7.01 -2.45
CA TRP A 59 11.03 6.19 -1.67
C TRP A 59 10.84 4.81 -2.29
N GLU A 60 10.67 3.80 -1.45
CA GLU A 60 10.39 2.42 -1.85
C GLU A 60 8.92 2.09 -1.62
N GLY A 61 8.27 1.47 -2.60
CA GLY A 61 6.90 0.98 -2.45
C GLY A 61 6.85 -0.54 -2.34
N ARG A 62 6.07 -1.05 -1.39
CA ARG A 62 5.92 -2.48 -1.11
C ARG A 62 4.44 -2.82 -1.01
N LEU A 63 4.00 -3.80 -1.78
CA LEU A 63 2.64 -4.32 -1.71
C LEU A 63 2.57 -5.45 -0.67
N ARG A 64 1.64 -5.34 0.27
CA ARG A 64 1.48 -6.30 1.37
C ARG A 64 0.03 -6.65 1.61
N TYR A 65 -0.26 -7.93 1.85
CA TYR A 65 -1.53 -8.41 2.38
C TYR A 65 -1.43 -8.60 3.89
N TRP A 66 -2.44 -8.15 4.62
CA TRP A 66 -2.53 -8.28 6.07
C TRP A 66 -3.55 -9.35 6.44
N SER A 67 -3.11 -10.51 6.92
CA SER A 67 -4.02 -11.57 7.40
C SER A 67 -4.58 -11.25 8.79
N LYS A 68 -3.84 -10.47 9.59
CA LYS A 68 -4.18 -10.07 10.95
C LYS A 68 -3.97 -8.58 11.12
N ARG A 69 -4.62 -8.02 12.15
CA ARG A 69 -4.39 -6.64 12.57
C ARG A 69 -2.91 -6.48 12.94
N THR A 70 -2.22 -5.57 12.27
CA THR A 70 -0.76 -5.47 12.31
C THR A 70 -0.34 -4.04 12.64
N LYS A 71 0.57 -3.87 13.61
CA LYS A 71 1.21 -2.58 13.85
C LYS A 71 2.38 -2.44 12.88
N LEU A 72 2.33 -1.44 12.01
CA LEU A 72 3.43 -1.17 11.10
C LEU A 72 4.59 -0.55 11.88
N ASP A 73 5.80 -1.07 11.69
CA ASP A 73 7.02 -0.46 12.21
C ASP A 73 7.61 0.47 11.14
N LEU A 74 7.23 1.75 11.22
CA LEU A 74 7.66 2.80 10.31
C LEU A 74 8.75 3.63 11.01
N ARG A 75 9.88 3.82 10.33
CA ARG A 75 10.96 4.66 10.87
C ARG A 75 10.59 6.15 10.88
N ASP A 76 9.89 6.61 9.85
CA ASP A 76 9.49 8.01 9.67
C ASP A 76 8.02 8.09 9.22
N THR A 77 7.80 8.42 7.95
CA THR A 77 6.47 8.57 7.35
C THR A 77 6.25 7.52 6.27
N ALA A 78 4.99 7.21 5.99
CA ALA A 78 4.63 6.34 4.89
C ALA A 78 3.36 6.85 4.21
N TYR A 79 3.21 6.53 2.94
CA TYR A 79 1.92 6.59 2.27
C TYR A 79 1.29 5.19 2.29
N LEU A 80 0.02 5.14 2.68
CA LEU A 80 -0.79 3.93 2.63
C LEU A 80 -1.85 4.10 1.56
N ILE A 81 -1.90 3.14 0.64
CA ILE A 81 -2.87 3.09 -0.46
C ILE A 81 -3.53 1.70 -0.45
N PRO A 82 -4.85 1.59 -0.21
CA PRO A 82 -5.55 0.31 -0.21
C PRO A 82 -5.67 -0.27 -1.62
N ILE A 83 -5.45 -1.59 -1.77
CA ILE A 83 -5.59 -2.33 -3.03
C ILE A 83 -6.26 -3.69 -2.77
N PRO A 84 -7.29 -4.10 -3.52
CA PRO A 84 -8.63 -3.55 -3.34
C PRO A 84 -9.15 -3.66 -1.90
N ASN A 85 -10.32 -3.07 -1.68
CA ASN A 85 -11.05 -2.98 -0.43
C ASN A 85 -10.51 -1.89 0.50
N GLU A 86 -11.42 -1.37 1.32
CA GLU A 86 -11.03 -0.45 2.39
C GLU A 86 -10.13 -1.14 3.41
N ILE A 87 -9.29 -0.35 4.06
CA ILE A 87 -8.46 -0.80 5.16
C ILE A 87 -8.73 0.04 6.40
N GLU A 88 -8.86 -0.63 7.53
CA GLU A 88 -8.87 0.06 8.82
C GLU A 88 -7.45 0.54 9.14
N VAL A 89 -7.28 1.83 9.43
CA VAL A 89 -6.04 2.45 9.90
C VAL A 89 -6.37 3.11 11.22
N ASN A 90 -5.77 2.68 12.34
CA ASN A 90 -6.00 3.29 13.67
C ASN A 90 -7.50 3.48 14.04
N GLY A 91 -8.37 2.51 13.74
CA GLY A 91 -9.80 2.61 14.09
C GLY A 91 -10.68 3.31 13.05
N TRP A 92 -10.12 3.87 11.97
CA TRP A 92 -10.89 4.54 10.91
C TRP A 92 -10.64 3.89 9.55
N PHE A 93 -11.61 3.97 8.62
CA PHE A 93 -11.53 3.29 7.33
C PHE A 93 -10.97 4.20 6.23
N LEU A 94 -9.90 3.74 5.59
CA LEU A 94 -9.36 4.31 4.36
C LEU A 94 -9.98 3.59 3.17
N LYS A 95 -10.83 4.30 2.45
CA LYS A 95 -11.61 3.76 1.32
C LYS A 95 -10.76 3.52 0.08
N ASP A 96 -11.23 2.63 -0.78
CA ASP A 96 -10.69 2.48 -2.14
C ASP A 96 -10.71 3.82 -2.89
N GLY A 97 -9.64 4.07 -3.65
CA GLY A 97 -9.44 5.33 -4.37
C GLY A 97 -8.98 6.49 -3.50
N TRP A 98 -8.62 6.23 -2.24
CA TRP A 98 -8.01 7.19 -1.33
C TRP A 98 -6.64 6.71 -0.86
N PHE A 99 -5.84 7.64 -0.40
CA PHE A 99 -4.56 7.37 0.24
C PHE A 99 -4.37 8.30 1.43
N VAL A 100 -3.47 7.93 2.34
CA VAL A 100 -3.13 8.77 3.48
C VAL A 100 -1.63 8.75 3.71
N GLN A 101 -1.08 9.88 4.15
CA GLN A 101 0.25 9.92 4.73
C GLN A 101 0.14 9.69 6.25
N VAL A 102 0.85 8.70 6.76
CA VAL A 102 1.01 8.41 8.19
C VAL A 102 2.41 8.79 8.63
N ASN A 103 2.54 9.27 9.85
CA ASN A 103 3.79 9.76 10.46
C ASN A 103 4.11 9.11 11.82
N ASN A 104 3.36 8.07 12.17
CA ASN A 104 3.51 7.24 13.36
C ASN A 104 3.43 5.77 12.92
N ASN A 105 3.58 4.82 13.84
CA ASN A 105 3.36 3.38 13.58
C ASN A 105 1.86 3.04 13.61
N PRO A 106 1.10 3.11 12.49
CA PRO A 106 -0.32 2.83 12.53
C PRO A 106 -0.56 1.34 12.76
N VAL A 107 -1.75 1.06 13.26
CA VAL A 107 -2.33 -0.29 13.24
C VAL A 107 -3.20 -0.40 12.00
N VAL A 108 -2.86 -1.35 11.12
CA VAL A 108 -3.65 -1.70 9.94
C VAL A 108 -4.55 -2.91 10.24
N GLY A 109 -5.77 -2.87 9.73
CA GLY A 109 -6.76 -3.93 9.85
C GLY A 109 -6.42 -5.18 9.03
N ALA A 110 -7.04 -6.30 9.39
CA ALA A 110 -6.91 -7.57 8.69
C ALA A 110 -7.75 -7.62 7.40
N GLY A 111 -7.39 -8.51 6.48
CA GLY A 111 -8.15 -8.84 5.28
C GLY A 111 -7.92 -7.89 4.09
N ALA A 112 -6.98 -6.95 4.20
CA ALA A 112 -6.74 -5.94 3.17
C ALA A 112 -5.33 -6.06 2.59
N THR A 113 -5.19 -5.74 1.29
CA THR A 113 -3.88 -5.50 0.68
C THR A 113 -3.62 -4.00 0.61
N THR A 114 -2.37 -3.59 0.84
CA THR A 114 -1.97 -2.19 0.90
C THR A 114 -0.65 -2.01 0.19
N LEU A 115 -0.59 -1.00 -0.67
CA LEU A 115 0.67 -0.46 -1.13
C LEU A 115 1.18 0.52 -0.08
N VAL A 116 2.31 0.17 0.53
CA VAL A 116 3.01 0.97 1.54
C VAL A 116 4.22 1.60 0.88
N ILE A 117 4.29 2.93 0.84
CA ILE A 117 5.42 3.67 0.25
C ILE A 117 6.17 4.40 1.38
N THR A 118 7.44 4.07 1.60
CA THR A 118 8.28 4.63 2.68
C THR A 118 9.56 5.23 2.11
N PRO A 119 10.20 6.19 2.80
CA PRO A 119 11.57 6.58 2.51
C PRO A 119 12.50 5.36 2.53
N ARG A 120 13.54 5.37 1.69
CA ARG A 120 14.58 4.33 1.66
C ARG A 120 15.62 4.53 2.76
#